data_AF-A0A5L4FC04-F1
#
_entry.id   AF-A0A5L4FC04-F1
#
_cell.length_a   1.000
_cell.length_b   1.000
_cell.length_c   1.000
_cell.angle_alpha   90.00
_cell.angle_beta   90.00
_cell.angle_gamma   90.00
#
_symmetry.space_group_name_H-M   'P 1'
#
loop_
_entity.id
_entity.type
_entity.pdbx_description
1 polymer ?
#
loop_
_entity_poly.entity_id
_entity_poly.type
_entity_poly.pdbx_seq_one_letter_code
_entity_poly.pdbx_strand_id
1 'polypeptide(L)'
;MNYFLNQSIVLANQRDYLDQLFRVYPMSPDNIREIDFVKWQRFEKAFIDDKQNEIIKSLLDFELFPIKDSYIAYLRRDKSAIEKNPLTIARICGRLKEMGINKIYENLSQPKETNRQIGPLFKRWVNSGALGLEPVSINDFLHTKYNAILNASDSVMKHYAKEYLGYEREKGLDFIARFNGKIVISEAKFLTDFGGHQNAQLEDALQLLKCPLKENVVKIAILDGICYIQNKSKMNAMLCQKYGDENILSALLLRDFLYSL
;
A
#
# COMPACT_ATOMS: atom_id res chain seq x y z
N MET A 1 -9.12 -25.55 -8.44
CA MET A 1 -9.26 -24.21 -7.83
C MET A 1 -9.28 -24.36 -6.31
N ASN A 2 -8.30 -23.74 -5.67
CA ASN A 2 -8.10 -23.67 -4.23
C ASN A 2 -9.40 -23.21 -3.54
N TYR A 3 -9.69 -23.83 -2.40
CA TYR A 3 -10.93 -23.59 -1.66
C TYR A 3 -11.07 -22.11 -1.25
N PHE A 4 -10.04 -21.50 -0.69
CA PHE A 4 -10.11 -20.13 -0.18
C PHE A 4 -10.15 -19.08 -1.29
N LEU A 5 -9.53 -19.36 -2.44
CA LEU A 5 -9.68 -18.51 -3.63
C LEU A 5 -11.13 -18.53 -4.12
N ASN A 6 -11.73 -19.72 -4.22
CA ASN A 6 -13.13 -19.85 -4.61
C ASN A 6 -14.07 -19.15 -3.61
N GLN A 7 -13.85 -19.33 -2.30
CA GLN A 7 -14.64 -18.64 -1.27
C GLN A 7 -14.48 -17.12 -1.36
N SER A 8 -13.28 -16.61 -1.64
CA SER A 8 -13.06 -15.16 -1.81
C SER A 8 -13.82 -14.61 -3.00
N ILE A 9 -13.87 -15.35 -4.11
CA ILE A 9 -14.68 -15.00 -5.27
C ILE A 9 -16.17 -15.02 -4.92
N VAL A 10 -16.64 -16.07 -4.26
CA VAL A 10 -18.06 -16.15 -3.84
C VAL A 10 -18.41 -14.97 -2.93
N LEU A 11 -17.59 -14.70 -1.92
CA LEU A 11 -17.77 -13.60 -0.97
C LEU A 11 -17.82 -12.24 -1.68
N ALA A 12 -16.91 -11.98 -2.62
CA ALA A 12 -16.85 -10.71 -3.34
C ALA A 12 -18.05 -10.44 -4.26
N ASN A 13 -18.78 -11.49 -4.64
CA ASN A 13 -19.98 -11.39 -5.47
C ASN A 13 -21.28 -11.55 -4.63
N GLN A 14 -21.17 -11.55 -3.29
CA GLN A 14 -22.29 -11.38 -2.36
C GLN A 14 -22.58 -9.90 -2.08
N ARG A 15 -23.68 -9.60 -1.37
CA ARG A 15 -24.24 -8.24 -1.27
C ARG A 15 -23.44 -7.28 -0.38
N ASP A 16 -22.66 -7.76 0.58
CA ASP A 16 -22.07 -6.95 1.66
C ASP A 16 -20.53 -7.02 1.72
N TYR A 17 -19.87 -7.49 0.65
CA TYR A 17 -18.40 -7.64 0.63
C TYR A 17 -17.65 -6.36 1.02
N LEU A 18 -18.05 -5.22 0.46
CA LEU A 18 -17.40 -3.94 0.75
C LEU A 18 -17.65 -3.48 2.20
N ASP A 19 -18.83 -3.77 2.75
CA ASP A 19 -19.18 -3.46 4.14
C ASP A 19 -18.34 -4.29 5.12
N GLN A 20 -18.10 -5.56 4.77
CA GLN A 20 -17.19 -6.42 5.53
C GLN A 20 -15.74 -5.95 5.41
N LEU A 21 -15.29 -5.57 4.20
CA LEU A 21 -13.95 -5.03 3.98
C LEU A 21 -13.72 -3.71 4.73
N PHE A 22 -14.75 -2.90 4.96
CA PHE A 22 -14.63 -1.67 5.75
C PHE A 22 -14.14 -1.94 7.19
N ARG A 23 -14.35 -3.15 7.73
CA ARG A 23 -13.81 -3.57 9.04
C ARG A 23 -12.30 -3.78 9.01
N VAL A 24 -11.76 -4.14 7.85
CA VAL A 24 -10.31 -4.33 7.62
C VAL A 24 -9.66 -3.00 7.21
N TYR A 25 -10.35 -2.24 6.35
CA TYR A 25 -9.88 -0.99 5.78
C TYR A 25 -10.85 0.17 6.12
N PRO A 26 -10.95 0.59 7.39
CA PRO A 26 -11.83 1.69 7.78
C PRO A 26 -11.28 2.99 7.21
N MET A 27 -11.89 3.45 6.11
CA MET A 27 -11.58 4.74 5.52
C MET A 27 -12.11 5.83 6.45
N SER A 28 -11.20 6.58 7.05
CA SER A 28 -11.59 7.76 7.83
C SER A 28 -12.09 8.86 6.87
N PRO A 29 -13.01 9.73 7.30
CA PRO A 29 -13.24 10.98 6.57
C PRO A 29 -11.90 11.67 6.44
N ASP A 30 -11.53 11.98 5.21
CA ASP A 30 -10.23 12.52 4.85
C ASP A 30 -9.95 13.82 5.61
N ASN A 31 -9.20 13.74 6.70
CA ASN A 31 -8.68 14.94 7.35
C ASN A 31 -7.69 15.58 6.38
N ILE A 32 -7.94 16.85 6.08
CA ILE A 32 -7.06 17.72 5.30
C ILE A 32 -5.62 17.58 5.85
N ARG A 33 -4.63 17.44 4.96
CA ARG A 33 -3.22 17.41 5.37
C ARG A 33 -2.86 18.75 6.01
N GLU A 34 -2.30 18.69 7.22
CA GLU A 34 -1.72 19.86 7.87
C GLU A 34 -0.50 20.35 7.09
N ILE A 35 -0.52 21.64 6.74
CA ILE A 35 0.57 22.31 6.03
C ILE A 35 1.50 22.92 7.06
N ASP A 36 2.78 22.58 6.97
CA ASP A 36 3.84 23.22 7.77
C ASP A 36 3.84 24.73 7.52
N PHE A 37 3.54 25.49 8.57
CA PHE A 37 3.40 26.95 8.50
C PHE A 37 4.67 27.65 8.04
N VAL A 38 5.85 27.18 8.45
CA VAL A 38 7.15 27.77 8.06
C VAL A 38 7.40 27.54 6.58
N LYS A 39 7.13 26.33 6.07
CA LYS A 39 7.22 26.05 4.63
C LYS A 39 6.23 26.87 3.83
N TRP A 40 5.00 27.04 4.35
CA TRP A 40 3.96 27.84 3.69
C TRP A 40 4.36 29.30 3.58
N GLN A 41 4.80 29.92 4.68
CA GLN A 41 5.25 31.32 4.67
C GLN A 41 6.39 31.57 3.68
N ARG A 42 7.33 30.63 3.57
CA ARG A 42 8.43 30.73 2.59
C ARG A 42 7.90 30.70 1.15
N PHE A 43 6.95 29.81 0.85
CA PHE A 43 6.28 29.76 -0.45
C PHE A 43 5.49 31.05 -0.72
N GLU A 44 4.66 31.47 0.22
CA GLU A 44 3.79 32.65 0.10
C GLU A 44 4.60 33.91 -0.19
N LYS A 45 5.70 34.11 0.55
CA LYS A 45 6.63 35.22 0.30
C LYS A 45 7.22 35.15 -1.12
N ALA A 46 7.69 33.98 -1.55
CA ALA A 46 8.23 33.82 -2.91
C ALA A 46 7.18 34.05 -4.00
N PHE A 47 5.93 33.69 -3.72
CA PHE A 47 4.79 33.87 -4.62
C PHE A 47 4.40 35.34 -4.77
N ILE A 48 4.34 36.08 -3.66
CA ILE A 48 4.06 37.52 -3.64
C ILE A 48 5.20 38.31 -4.31
N ASP A 49 6.45 37.95 -4.02
CA ASP A 49 7.65 38.60 -4.61
C ASP A 49 7.89 38.19 -6.08
N ASP A 50 7.05 37.31 -6.65
CA ASP A 50 7.20 36.72 -7.99
C ASP A 50 8.57 36.08 -8.28
N LYS A 51 9.16 35.45 -7.27
CA LYS A 51 10.47 34.79 -7.38
C LYS A 51 10.30 33.36 -7.91
N GLN A 52 10.16 33.23 -9.23
CA GLN A 52 9.82 31.96 -9.90
C GLN A 52 10.65 30.74 -9.45
N ASN A 53 11.98 30.86 -9.38
CA ASN A 53 12.83 29.76 -8.92
C ASN A 53 12.53 29.37 -7.47
N GLU A 54 12.31 30.35 -6.60
CA GLU A 54 12.02 30.15 -5.18
C GLU A 54 10.60 29.61 -4.95
N ILE A 55 9.63 29.98 -5.79
CA ILE A 55 8.29 29.40 -5.82
C ILE A 55 8.39 27.88 -6.02
N ILE A 56 9.10 27.45 -7.08
CA ILE A 56 9.23 26.03 -7.39
C ILE A 56 10.04 25.29 -6.33
N LYS A 57 11.20 25.84 -5.90
CA LYS A 57 12.02 25.24 -4.84
C LYS A 57 11.21 25.05 -3.56
N SER A 58 10.40 26.04 -3.17
CA SER A 58 9.56 25.97 -1.96
C SER A 58 8.45 24.93 -2.10
N LEU A 59 7.77 24.87 -3.25
CA LEU A 59 6.69 23.90 -3.49
C LEU A 59 7.20 22.45 -3.51
N LEU A 60 8.44 22.21 -3.95
CA LEU A 60 9.03 20.86 -3.99
C LEU A 60 9.32 20.29 -2.59
N ASP A 61 9.29 21.10 -1.53
CA ASP A 61 9.49 20.63 -0.15
C ASP A 61 8.18 20.13 0.53
N PHE A 62 7.04 20.27 -0.14
CA PHE A 62 5.77 19.66 0.26
C PHE A 62 5.60 18.24 -0.33
N GLU A 63 4.77 17.43 0.33
CA GLU A 63 4.46 16.07 -0.13
C GLU A 63 3.72 16.06 -1.47
N LEU A 64 2.77 17.00 -1.66
CA LEU A 64 2.06 17.19 -2.92
C LEU A 64 2.61 18.40 -3.67
N PHE A 65 2.43 18.39 -4.98
CA PHE A 65 2.59 19.56 -5.82
C PHE A 65 1.21 20.03 -6.26
N PRO A 66 0.91 21.34 -6.23
CA PRO A 66 -0.45 21.85 -6.40
C PRO A 66 -1.02 21.68 -7.82
N ILE A 67 -0.19 21.32 -8.80
CA ILE A 67 -0.59 21.00 -10.17
C ILE A 67 -0.02 19.65 -10.62
N LYS A 68 -0.77 18.96 -11.49
CA LYS A 68 -0.22 17.82 -12.24
C LYS A 68 0.58 18.35 -13.43
N ASP A 69 1.89 18.09 -13.41
CA ASP A 69 2.82 18.41 -14.49
C ASP A 69 3.96 17.37 -14.50
N SER A 70 4.26 16.83 -15.69
CA SER A 70 5.19 15.70 -15.86
C SER A 70 6.63 16.05 -15.46
N TYR A 71 7.02 17.33 -15.50
CA TYR A 71 8.39 17.74 -15.18
C TYR A 71 8.66 17.84 -13.67
N ILE A 72 7.62 17.88 -12.83
CA ILE A 72 7.78 18.01 -11.36
C ILE A 72 8.58 16.85 -10.77
N ALA A 73 8.35 15.63 -11.26
CA ALA A 73 9.10 14.46 -10.81
C ALA A 73 10.60 14.56 -11.12
N TYR A 74 10.96 15.19 -12.24
CA TYR A 74 12.36 15.44 -12.61
C TYR A 74 12.97 16.53 -11.71
N LEU A 75 12.29 17.68 -11.57
CA LEU A 75 12.76 18.81 -10.77
C LEU A 75 12.94 18.46 -9.28
N ARG A 76 12.13 17.54 -8.76
CA ARG A 76 12.26 17.04 -7.38
C ARG A 76 13.55 16.23 -7.18
N ARG A 77 14.04 15.54 -8.21
CA ARG A 77 15.25 14.70 -8.17
C ARG A 77 16.52 15.49 -8.48
N ASP A 78 16.44 16.46 -9.40
CA ASP A 78 17.54 17.36 -9.71
C ASP A 78 17.10 18.83 -9.53
N LYS A 79 17.41 19.41 -8.37
CA LYS A 79 17.11 20.82 -8.07
C LYS A 79 17.90 21.79 -8.96
N SER A 80 19.06 21.39 -9.51
CA SER A 80 19.85 22.25 -10.41
C SER A 80 19.14 22.50 -11.74
N ALA A 81 18.21 21.61 -12.12
CA ALA A 81 17.43 21.75 -13.34
C ALA A 81 16.46 22.94 -13.31
N ILE A 82 16.14 23.48 -12.13
CA ILE A 82 15.29 24.67 -11.99
C ILE A 82 15.96 25.87 -12.67
N GLU A 83 17.25 26.09 -12.39
CA GLU A 83 18.00 27.22 -12.94
C GLU A 83 18.38 27.01 -14.41
N LYS A 84 18.60 25.76 -14.81
CA LYS A 84 18.95 25.39 -16.20
C LYS A 84 17.77 25.51 -17.18
N ASN A 85 16.52 25.52 -16.71
CA ASN A 85 15.33 25.44 -17.55
C ASN A 85 14.31 26.57 -17.29
N PRO A 86 14.70 27.85 -17.47
CA PRO A 86 13.88 29.01 -17.08
C PRO A 86 12.51 29.07 -17.77
N LEU A 87 12.41 28.66 -19.04
CA LEU A 87 11.13 28.67 -19.77
C LEU A 87 10.12 27.67 -19.19
N THR A 88 10.59 26.49 -18.79
CA THR A 88 9.74 25.47 -18.14
C THR A 88 9.26 25.98 -16.78
N ILE A 89 10.15 26.62 -16.01
CA ILE A 89 9.81 27.21 -14.72
C ILE A 89 8.79 28.33 -14.89
N ALA A 90 8.99 29.26 -15.84
CA ALA A 90 8.07 30.33 -16.13
C ALA A 90 6.67 29.81 -16.51
N ARG A 91 6.59 28.77 -17.35
CA ARG A 91 5.32 28.12 -17.72
C ARG A 91 4.60 27.55 -16.50
N ILE A 92 5.32 26.83 -15.63
CA ILE A 92 4.75 26.23 -14.42
C ILE A 92 4.28 27.33 -13.46
N CYS A 93 5.10 28.36 -13.23
CA CYS A 93 4.74 29.51 -12.41
C CYS A 93 3.53 30.28 -12.96
N GLY A 94 3.40 30.42 -14.29
CA GLY A 94 2.22 31.00 -14.92
C GLY A 94 0.94 30.25 -14.54
N ARG A 95 0.94 28.92 -14.65
CA ARG A 95 -0.19 28.07 -14.24
C ARG A 95 -0.51 28.19 -12.74
N LEU A 96 0.52 28.32 -11.90
CA LEU A 96 0.34 28.52 -10.45
C LEU A 96 -0.31 29.88 -10.16
N LYS A 97 0.11 30.93 -10.86
CA LYS A 97 -0.50 32.26 -10.72
C LYS A 97 -1.96 32.28 -11.16
N GLU A 98 -2.27 31.67 -12.29
CA GLU A 98 -3.65 31.50 -12.79
C GLU A 98 -4.54 30.75 -11.79
N MET A 99 -3.97 29.74 -11.10
CA MET A 99 -4.67 28.97 -10.07
C MET A 99 -4.97 29.82 -8.81
N GLY A 100 -4.06 30.71 -8.44
CA GLY A 100 -4.19 31.56 -7.25
C GLY A 100 -3.83 30.87 -5.94
N ILE A 101 -3.42 31.67 -4.94
CA ILE A 101 -2.83 31.18 -3.69
C ILE A 101 -3.77 30.29 -2.86
N ASN A 102 -5.05 30.63 -2.79
CA ASN A 102 -6.05 29.85 -2.04
C ASN A 102 -6.17 28.43 -2.61
N LYS A 103 -6.25 28.30 -3.94
CA LYS A 103 -6.38 27.00 -4.58
C LYS A 103 -5.09 26.18 -4.52
N ILE A 104 -3.94 26.84 -4.51
CA ILE A 104 -2.66 26.18 -4.22
C ILE A 104 -2.67 25.59 -2.81
N TYR A 105 -3.09 26.35 -1.79
CA TYR A 105 -3.19 25.85 -0.42
C TYR A 105 -4.10 24.61 -0.35
N GLU A 106 -5.31 24.71 -0.91
CA GLU A 106 -6.27 23.60 -0.97
C GLU A 106 -5.67 22.34 -1.60
N ASN A 107 -4.94 22.48 -2.72
CA ASN A 107 -4.35 21.35 -3.42
C ASN A 107 -3.18 20.73 -2.64
N LEU A 108 -2.39 21.53 -1.93
CA LEU A 108 -1.32 21.02 -1.05
C LEU A 108 -1.89 20.29 0.17
N SER A 109 -3.01 20.80 0.69
CA SER A 109 -3.68 20.29 1.88
C SER A 109 -4.59 19.10 1.57
N GLN A 110 -4.65 18.65 0.31
CA GLN A 110 -5.42 17.46 -0.03
C GLN A 110 -4.99 16.26 0.83
N PRO A 111 -5.97 15.46 1.28
CA PRO A 111 -5.71 14.28 2.10
C PRO A 111 -4.77 13.31 1.39
N LYS A 112 -4.16 12.40 2.15
CA LYS A 112 -3.37 11.32 1.56
C LYS A 112 -4.28 10.47 0.69
N GLU A 113 -3.88 10.19 -0.55
CA GLU A 113 -4.62 9.29 -1.43
C GLU A 113 -4.96 7.98 -0.70
N THR A 114 -6.22 7.55 -0.78
CA THR A 114 -6.76 6.31 -0.18
C THR A 114 -5.86 5.10 -0.39
N ASN A 115 -5.31 4.94 -1.60
CA ASN A 115 -4.44 3.83 -1.96
C ASN A 115 -3.12 3.78 -1.15
N ARG A 116 -2.66 4.92 -0.61
CA ARG A 116 -1.48 5.00 0.27
C ARG A 116 -1.83 4.79 1.74
N GLN A 117 -3.12 4.82 2.11
CA GLN A 117 -3.60 4.59 3.48
C GLN A 117 -3.89 3.11 3.76
N ILE A 118 -4.24 2.32 2.74
CA ILE A 118 -4.70 0.92 2.87
C ILE A 118 -3.68 -0.02 3.54
N GLY A 119 -2.39 0.06 3.20
CA GLY A 119 -1.37 -0.85 3.74
C GLY A 119 -1.27 -0.82 5.27
N PRO A 120 -1.12 0.36 5.90
CA PRO A 120 -1.18 0.51 7.36
C PRO A 120 -2.48 -0.01 8.01
N LEU A 121 -3.62 0.07 7.32
CA LEU A 121 -4.91 -0.38 7.86
C LEU A 121 -4.96 -1.90 8.03
N PHE A 122 -4.45 -2.66 7.05
CA PHE A 122 -4.36 -4.12 7.18
C PHE A 122 -3.56 -4.54 8.42
N LYS A 123 -2.38 -3.95 8.62
CA LYS A 123 -1.55 -4.24 9.80
C LYS A 123 -2.24 -3.85 11.11
N ARG A 124 -2.91 -2.69 11.14
CA ARG A 124 -3.69 -2.27 12.31
C ARG A 124 -4.81 -3.26 12.61
N TRP A 125 -5.51 -3.73 11.58
CA TRP A 125 -6.59 -4.71 11.72
C TRP A 125 -6.07 -6.04 12.29
N VAL A 126 -5.01 -6.60 11.70
CA VAL A 126 -4.32 -7.78 12.24
C VAL A 126 -3.92 -7.55 13.70
N ASN A 127 -3.34 -6.38 13.98
CA ASN A 127 -2.84 -6.05 15.31
C ASN A 127 -3.91 -5.76 16.36
N SER A 128 -5.18 -5.68 15.97
CA SER A 128 -6.30 -5.47 16.89
C SER A 128 -6.80 -6.77 17.54
N GLY A 129 -6.20 -7.92 17.21
CA GLY A 129 -6.67 -9.23 17.67
C GLY A 129 -7.84 -9.79 16.86
N ALA A 130 -8.21 -9.15 15.74
CA ALA A 130 -9.33 -9.56 14.89
C ALA A 130 -9.25 -11.01 14.38
N LEU A 131 -8.02 -11.55 14.30
CA LEU A 131 -7.75 -12.93 13.90
C LEU A 131 -7.89 -13.95 15.05
N GLY A 132 -8.28 -13.52 16.26
CA GLY A 132 -8.51 -14.40 17.41
C GLY A 132 -7.28 -14.67 18.28
N LEU A 133 -6.16 -13.98 18.03
CA LEU A 133 -4.96 -14.01 18.85
C LEU A 133 -4.44 -12.59 19.05
N GLU A 134 -3.95 -12.30 20.25
CA GLU A 134 -3.14 -11.10 20.49
C GLU A 134 -1.79 -11.27 19.79
N PRO A 135 -1.40 -10.33 18.93
CA PRO A 135 -0.08 -10.35 18.29
C PRO A 135 1.05 -10.26 19.32
N VAL A 136 2.15 -10.93 19.04
CA VAL A 136 3.30 -11.03 19.93
C VAL A 136 4.54 -10.34 19.36
N SER A 137 5.47 -9.98 20.24
CA SER A 137 6.76 -9.42 19.83
C SER A 137 7.63 -10.44 19.10
N ILE A 138 8.67 -9.98 18.41
CA ILE A 138 9.65 -10.89 17.78
C ILE A 138 10.33 -11.83 18.78
N ASN A 139 10.59 -11.37 20.00
CA ASN A 139 11.21 -12.18 21.05
C ASN A 139 10.29 -13.34 21.44
N ASP A 140 9.02 -13.05 21.73
CA ASP A 140 8.03 -14.08 22.07
C ASP A 140 7.77 -15.02 20.90
N PHE A 141 7.75 -14.48 19.67
CA PHE A 141 7.59 -15.27 18.46
C PHE A 141 8.72 -16.29 18.31
N LEU A 142 9.97 -15.94 18.60
CA LEU A 142 11.13 -16.83 18.52
C LEU A 142 11.18 -17.87 19.66
N HIS A 143 10.76 -17.49 20.87
CA HIS A 143 10.90 -18.33 22.05
C HIS A 143 9.70 -19.24 22.35
N THR A 144 8.60 -19.09 21.62
CA THR A 144 7.40 -19.92 21.79
C THR A 144 7.15 -20.82 20.58
N LYS A 145 6.36 -21.89 20.79
CA LYS A 145 5.92 -22.81 19.72
C LYS A 145 4.42 -22.75 19.44
N TYR A 146 3.66 -22.04 20.28
CA TYR A 146 2.21 -21.88 20.14
C TYR A 146 1.86 -21.06 18.91
N ASN A 147 0.58 -21.10 18.55
CA ASN A 147 0.05 -20.24 17.50
C ASN A 147 0.30 -18.78 17.87
N ALA A 148 0.83 -18.00 16.94
CA ALA A 148 1.27 -16.65 17.19
C ALA A 148 1.19 -15.81 15.91
N ILE A 149 0.90 -14.53 16.08
CA ILE A 149 0.93 -13.54 15.01
C ILE A 149 2.04 -12.55 15.34
N LEU A 150 2.96 -12.30 14.42
CA LEU A 150 4.09 -11.42 14.67
C LEU A 150 3.67 -9.94 14.52
N ASN A 151 3.79 -9.17 15.58
CA ASN A 151 3.69 -7.71 15.53
C ASN A 151 5.09 -7.10 15.44
N ALA A 152 5.47 -6.73 14.21
CA ALA A 152 6.77 -6.14 13.94
C ALA A 152 6.72 -5.18 12.73
N SER A 153 7.76 -4.35 12.59
CA SER A 153 7.93 -3.50 11.41
C SER A 153 8.24 -4.33 10.16
N ASP A 154 8.08 -3.72 8.98
CA ASP A 154 8.47 -4.34 7.69
C ASP A 154 9.93 -4.79 7.68
N SER A 155 10.82 -3.99 8.26
CA SER A 155 12.25 -4.29 8.34
C SER A 155 12.53 -5.52 9.20
N VAL A 156 11.85 -5.66 10.34
CA VAL A 156 12.01 -6.80 11.25
C VAL A 156 11.42 -8.07 10.64
N MET A 157 10.23 -8.00 10.03
CA MET A 157 9.64 -9.15 9.34
C MET A 157 10.50 -9.62 8.17
N LYS A 158 11.06 -8.70 7.38
CA LYS A 158 11.99 -9.03 6.30
C LYS A 158 13.26 -9.68 6.83
N HIS A 159 13.84 -9.16 7.92
CA HIS A 159 15.03 -9.74 8.54
C HIS A 159 14.77 -11.17 9.02
N TYR A 160 13.66 -11.38 9.75
CA TYR A 160 13.22 -12.70 10.18
C TYR A 160 13.04 -13.65 8.99
N ALA A 161 12.38 -13.22 7.93
CA ALA A 161 12.17 -14.05 6.75
C ALA A 161 13.49 -14.44 6.06
N LYS A 162 14.44 -13.51 5.95
CA LYS A 162 15.77 -13.77 5.39
C LYS A 162 16.54 -14.79 6.22
N GLU A 163 16.60 -14.58 7.53
CA GLU A 163 17.40 -15.38 8.45
C GLU A 163 16.81 -16.79 8.66
N TYR A 164 15.50 -16.89 8.87
CA TYR A 164 14.87 -18.13 9.32
C TYR A 164 14.15 -18.90 8.20
N LEU A 165 13.69 -18.24 7.14
CA LEU A 165 12.78 -18.85 6.15
C LEU A 165 13.42 -19.09 4.77
N GLY A 166 14.63 -18.56 4.54
CA GLY A 166 15.29 -18.61 3.22
C GLY A 166 14.73 -17.59 2.22
N TYR A 167 14.13 -16.51 2.71
CA TYR A 167 13.56 -15.47 1.86
C TYR A 167 14.66 -14.60 1.26
N GLU A 168 14.76 -14.48 -0.06
CA GLU A 168 15.84 -13.72 -0.71
C GLU A 168 15.40 -12.37 -1.29
N ARG A 169 14.09 -12.10 -1.34
CA ARG A 169 13.59 -10.86 -1.96
C ARG A 169 13.94 -9.64 -1.10
N GLU A 170 14.09 -8.51 -1.78
CA GLU A 170 14.32 -7.22 -1.13
C GLU A 170 13.04 -6.55 -0.61
N LYS A 171 11.87 -7.09 -0.92
CA LYS A 171 10.60 -6.56 -0.49
C LYS A 171 10.27 -6.98 0.95
N GLY A 172 9.56 -6.12 1.69
CA GLY A 172 9.01 -6.46 3.00
C GLY A 172 7.85 -7.44 2.89
N LEU A 173 7.44 -8.01 4.02
CA LEU A 173 6.24 -8.84 4.13
C LEU A 173 5.18 -8.06 4.91
N ASP A 174 3.91 -8.24 4.54
CA ASP A 174 2.80 -7.57 5.22
C ASP A 174 2.33 -8.33 6.47
N PHE A 175 2.61 -9.64 6.53
CA PHE A 175 2.16 -10.53 7.60
C PHE A 175 3.12 -11.71 7.80
N ILE A 176 3.34 -12.08 9.07
CA ILE A 176 3.97 -13.34 9.46
C ILE A 176 3.20 -13.92 10.64
N ALA A 177 2.88 -15.21 10.57
CA ALA A 177 2.27 -15.94 11.68
C ALA A 177 2.85 -17.35 11.79
N ARG A 178 2.62 -17.99 12.94
CA ARG A 178 2.85 -19.42 13.14
C ARG A 178 1.54 -20.05 13.55
N PHE A 179 1.12 -21.08 12.82
CA PHE A 179 -0.07 -21.86 13.13
C PHE A 179 0.23 -23.34 12.94
N ASN A 180 -0.05 -24.16 13.95
CA ASN A 180 0.14 -25.61 13.94
C ASN A 180 1.53 -26.04 13.44
N GLY A 181 2.57 -25.33 13.92
CA GLY A 181 3.97 -25.58 13.57
C GLY A 181 4.42 -25.08 12.20
N LYS A 182 3.51 -24.58 11.36
CA LYS A 182 3.81 -23.96 10.06
C LYS A 182 4.02 -22.46 10.20
N ILE A 183 4.96 -21.90 9.45
CA ILE A 183 5.13 -20.45 9.33
C ILE A 183 4.33 -19.97 8.13
N VAL A 184 3.45 -18.99 8.32
CA VAL A 184 2.66 -18.36 7.26
C VAL A 184 3.26 -16.99 6.97
N ILE A 185 3.50 -16.68 5.70
CA ILE A 185 3.91 -15.34 5.26
C ILE A 185 3.00 -14.81 4.17
N SER A 186 2.78 -13.49 4.14
CA SER A 186 1.95 -12.89 3.09
C SER A 186 2.43 -11.54 2.57
N GLU A 187 1.91 -11.22 1.39
CA GLU A 187 1.78 -9.87 0.86
C GLU A 187 0.28 -9.58 0.77
N ALA A 188 -0.14 -8.40 1.23
CA ALA A 188 -1.52 -7.94 1.22
C ALA A 188 -1.70 -6.77 0.22
N LYS A 189 -2.76 -6.84 -0.60
CA LYS A 189 -3.11 -5.80 -1.57
C LYS A 189 -4.61 -5.65 -1.70
N PHE A 190 -5.10 -4.42 -1.52
CA PHE A 190 -6.46 -4.05 -1.90
C PHE A 190 -6.42 -3.36 -3.27
N LEU A 191 -6.95 -4.05 -4.28
CA LEU A 191 -6.97 -3.60 -5.67
C LEU A 191 -8.27 -2.85 -5.94
N THR A 192 -8.18 -1.56 -6.22
CA THR A 192 -9.35 -0.66 -6.32
C THR A 192 -9.77 -0.36 -7.76
N ASP A 193 -8.88 -0.56 -8.74
CA ASP A 193 -9.13 -0.27 -10.15
C ASP A 193 -8.30 -1.17 -11.09
N PHE A 194 -8.67 -1.24 -12.38
CA PHE A 194 -7.98 -2.04 -13.38
C PHE A 194 -6.84 -1.25 -14.05
N GLY A 195 -5.70 -1.92 -14.28
CA GLY A 195 -4.62 -1.38 -15.11
C GLY A 195 -3.54 -0.59 -14.37
N GLY A 196 -2.49 -0.21 -15.10
CA GLY A 196 -1.38 0.61 -14.60
C GLY A 196 -0.72 0.04 -13.34
N HIS A 197 -0.63 0.87 -12.30
CA HIS A 197 -0.01 0.53 -11.02
C HIS A 197 -0.67 -0.65 -10.28
N GLN A 198 -1.96 -0.92 -10.52
CA GLN A 198 -2.71 -2.00 -9.85
C GLN A 198 -2.27 -3.38 -10.34
N ASN A 199 -1.90 -3.50 -11.62
CA ASN A 199 -1.34 -4.75 -12.16
C ASN A 199 0.02 -5.06 -11.53
N ALA A 200 0.86 -4.04 -11.32
CA ALA A 200 2.16 -4.21 -10.65
C ALA A 200 1.97 -4.64 -9.18
N GLN A 201 1.00 -4.05 -8.47
CA GLN A 201 0.63 -4.45 -7.12
C GLN A 201 0.15 -5.91 -7.04
N LEU A 202 -0.67 -6.35 -7.98
CA LEU A 202 -1.11 -7.73 -8.08
C LEU A 202 0.08 -8.67 -8.35
N GLU A 203 0.93 -8.34 -9.33
CA GLU A 203 2.10 -9.14 -9.67
C GLU A 203 3.06 -9.28 -8.48
N ASP A 204 3.28 -8.19 -7.74
CA ASP A 204 4.10 -8.16 -6.54
C ASP A 204 3.65 -9.20 -5.48
N ALA A 205 2.34 -9.34 -5.26
CA ALA A 205 1.77 -10.31 -4.34
C ALA A 205 1.90 -11.74 -4.88
N LEU A 206 1.69 -11.94 -6.17
CA LEU A 206 1.83 -13.25 -6.82
C LEU A 206 3.28 -13.74 -6.89
N GLN A 207 4.25 -12.83 -6.96
CA GLN A 207 5.68 -13.17 -6.91
C GLN A 207 6.08 -13.80 -5.58
N LEU A 208 5.41 -13.45 -4.46
CA LEU A 208 5.67 -14.08 -3.17
C LEU A 208 5.41 -15.59 -3.24
N LEU A 209 4.33 -16.01 -3.88
CA LEU A 209 3.92 -17.41 -4.01
C LEU A 209 4.97 -18.26 -4.73
N LYS A 210 5.75 -17.66 -5.62
CA LYS A 210 6.81 -18.32 -6.39
C LYS A 210 8.17 -18.33 -5.69
N CYS A 211 8.32 -17.62 -4.56
CA CYS A 211 9.58 -17.56 -3.84
C CYS A 211 9.97 -18.96 -3.33
N PRO A 212 11.19 -19.44 -3.62
CA PRO A 212 11.71 -20.63 -2.95
C PRO A 212 11.92 -20.31 -1.47
N LEU A 213 11.48 -21.22 -0.60
CA LEU A 213 11.54 -21.10 0.86
C LEU A 213 11.72 -22.50 1.46
N LYS A 214 11.97 -22.57 2.77
CA LYS A 214 11.99 -23.84 3.52
C LYS A 214 10.61 -24.52 3.49
N GLU A 215 10.58 -25.85 3.61
CA GLU A 215 9.38 -26.69 3.42
C GLU A 215 8.19 -26.35 4.33
N ASN A 216 8.46 -25.87 5.56
CA ASN A 216 7.42 -25.56 6.55
C ASN A 216 6.80 -24.15 6.40
N VAL A 217 7.06 -23.47 5.28
CA VAL A 217 6.58 -22.10 5.04
C VAL A 217 5.41 -22.09 4.07
N VAL A 218 4.25 -21.70 4.58
CA VAL A 218 3.03 -21.47 3.80
C VAL A 218 3.03 -20.04 3.27
N LYS A 219 3.05 -19.91 1.94
CA LYS A 219 2.95 -18.61 1.27
C LYS A 219 1.48 -18.34 0.96
N ILE A 220 1.01 -17.14 1.26
CA ILE A 220 -0.33 -16.69 0.89
C ILE A 220 -0.28 -15.32 0.22
N ALA A 221 -1.16 -15.08 -0.74
CA ALA A 221 -1.42 -13.74 -1.27
C ALA A 221 -2.78 -13.28 -0.76
N ILE A 222 -2.79 -12.21 0.03
CA ILE A 222 -4.02 -11.61 0.54
C ILE A 222 -4.43 -10.53 -0.45
N LEU A 223 -5.46 -10.80 -1.24
CA LEU A 223 -5.95 -9.86 -2.23
C LEU A 223 -7.36 -9.45 -1.86
N ASP A 224 -7.70 -8.19 -2.02
CA ASP A 224 -9.06 -7.68 -1.83
C ASP A 224 -9.46 -6.77 -2.99
N GLY A 225 -10.76 -6.53 -3.13
CA GLY A 225 -11.31 -5.60 -4.10
C GLY A 225 -11.62 -6.21 -5.45
N ILE A 226 -11.40 -5.44 -6.51
CA ILE A 226 -12.00 -5.70 -7.83
C ILE A 226 -11.50 -6.98 -8.52
N CYS A 227 -10.41 -7.58 -8.04
CA CYS A 227 -9.80 -8.77 -8.65
C CYS A 227 -10.70 -10.01 -8.58
N TYR A 228 -11.66 -10.03 -7.65
CA TYR A 228 -12.62 -11.11 -7.49
C TYR A 228 -13.94 -10.93 -8.24
N ILE A 229 -14.16 -9.77 -8.86
CA ILE A 229 -15.37 -9.53 -9.65
C ILE A 229 -15.37 -10.53 -10.82
N GLN A 230 -16.42 -11.35 -10.90
CA GLN A 230 -16.57 -12.33 -11.97
C GLN A 230 -16.91 -11.61 -13.28
N ASN A 231 -15.89 -11.24 -14.04
CA ASN A 231 -16.01 -10.57 -15.32
C ASN A 231 -14.90 -11.04 -16.28
N LYS A 232 -14.89 -10.53 -17.51
CA LYS A 232 -13.86 -10.83 -18.52
C LYS A 232 -12.53 -10.07 -18.26
N SER A 233 -12.28 -9.57 -17.05
CA SER A 233 -11.05 -8.84 -16.75
C SER A 233 -9.84 -9.78 -16.75
N LYS A 234 -8.69 -9.22 -17.12
CA LYS A 234 -7.41 -9.94 -17.09
C LYS A 234 -7.03 -10.38 -15.67
N MET A 235 -7.39 -9.60 -14.64
CA MET A 235 -7.08 -9.94 -13.24
C MET A 235 -7.83 -11.18 -12.79
N ASN A 236 -9.16 -11.20 -12.95
CA ASN A 236 -9.97 -12.36 -12.56
C ASN A 236 -9.56 -13.62 -13.33
N ALA A 237 -9.40 -13.51 -14.65
CA ALA A 237 -8.94 -14.62 -15.48
C ALA A 237 -7.57 -15.15 -15.02
N MET A 238 -6.64 -14.27 -14.67
CA MET A 238 -5.32 -14.67 -14.17
C MET A 238 -5.42 -15.44 -12.84
N LEU A 239 -6.24 -14.99 -11.89
CA LEU A 239 -6.45 -15.71 -10.63
C LEU A 239 -7.05 -17.09 -10.87
N CYS A 240 -8.13 -17.18 -11.64
CA CYS A 240 -8.85 -18.43 -11.86
C CYS A 240 -8.08 -19.44 -12.72
N GLN A 241 -7.41 -18.98 -13.79
CA GLN A 241 -6.82 -19.87 -14.80
C GLN A 241 -5.34 -20.18 -14.55
N LYS A 242 -4.58 -19.23 -13.99
CA LYS A 242 -3.12 -19.37 -13.83
C LYS A 242 -2.69 -19.67 -12.40
N TYR A 243 -3.36 -19.09 -11.42
CA TYR A 243 -3.05 -19.24 -10.00
C TYR A 243 -4.18 -19.94 -9.24
N GLY A 244 -4.99 -20.72 -9.98
CA GLY A 244 -6.22 -21.29 -9.46
C GLY A 244 -6.01 -22.19 -8.25
N ASP A 245 -4.85 -22.85 -8.12
CA ASP A 245 -4.57 -23.79 -7.04
C ASP A 245 -3.70 -23.20 -5.91
N GLU A 246 -3.31 -21.93 -6.04
CA GLU A 246 -2.47 -21.23 -5.06
C GLU A 246 -3.27 -20.70 -3.87
N ASN A 247 -2.59 -20.44 -2.76
CA ASN A 247 -3.21 -19.85 -1.56
C ASN A 247 -3.44 -18.34 -1.74
N ILE A 248 -4.48 -18.01 -2.48
CA ILE A 248 -4.94 -16.64 -2.69
C ILE A 248 -6.28 -16.46 -2.00
N LEU A 249 -6.42 -15.45 -1.16
CA LEU A 249 -7.63 -15.25 -0.38
C LEU A 249 -7.87 -13.79 0.01
N SER A 250 -9.13 -13.45 0.28
CA SER A 250 -9.52 -12.19 0.91
C SER A 250 -9.05 -12.13 2.36
N ALA A 251 -8.73 -10.94 2.86
CA ALA A 251 -8.41 -10.73 4.27
C ALA A 251 -9.55 -11.23 5.18
N LEU A 252 -10.80 -11.20 4.72
CA LEU A 252 -11.97 -11.67 5.44
C LEU A 252 -11.94 -13.17 5.75
N LEU A 253 -11.21 -13.96 4.96
CA LEU A 253 -11.05 -15.41 5.15
C LEU A 253 -9.73 -15.78 5.82
N LEU A 254 -8.88 -14.80 6.15
CA LEU A 254 -7.55 -15.05 6.70
C LEU A 254 -7.62 -15.83 8.00
N ARG A 255 -8.58 -15.50 8.87
CA ARG A 255 -8.77 -16.23 10.13
C ARG A 255 -9.08 -17.70 9.85
N ASP A 256 -10.10 -17.98 9.05
CA ASP A 256 -10.51 -19.36 8.75
C ASP A 256 -9.37 -20.16 8.10
N PHE A 257 -8.60 -19.51 7.22
CA PHE A 257 -7.40 -20.11 6.64
C PHE A 257 -6.40 -20.53 7.71
N LEU A 258 -6.02 -19.62 8.61
CA LEU A 258 -5.01 -19.88 9.64
C LEU A 258 -5.42 -21.03 10.57
N TYR A 259 -6.70 -21.10 10.95
CA TYR A 259 -7.20 -22.17 11.81
C TYR A 259 -7.45 -23.50 11.09
N SER A 260 -7.40 -23.50 9.74
CA SER A 260 -7.51 -24.72 8.92
C SER A 260 -6.18 -25.44 8.66
N LEU A 261 -5.04 -24.80 8.98
CA LEU A 261 -3.69 -25.32 8.70
C LEU A 261 -3.29 -26.52 9.56
#